data_AF-A0A7X7JC38-F1
#
_entry.id   AF-A0A7X7JC38-F1
#
_cell.length_a   1.000
_cell.length_b   1.000
_cell.length_c   1.000
_cell.angle_alpha   90.00
_cell.angle_beta   90.00
_cell.angle_gamma   90.00
#
_symmetry.space_group_name_H-M   'P 1'
#
loop_
_entity.id
_entity.type
_entity.pdbx_description
1 polymer ?
#
loop_
_entity_poly.entity_id
_entity_poly.type
_entity_poly.pdbx_seq_one_letter_code
_entity_poly.pdbx_strand_id
1 'polypeptide(L)'
;MDPGTKSCPQCGHAQVGGEFCEVCGTRLVAAAGFSPTAAAGGSAPPPSAGGPGMAAPPPYAAQPQPMYGGYPGGGQERGFFARLFDFSFESFITPTIIKALFIIYLVMVAFIAIAMVIVGFTQSTLVGIIALIIGVPIFGFIYILVGRVWLELVIIFFRIHENTETLAAQKRAAR
;
A
#
# COMPACT_ATOMS: atom_id res chain seq x y z
N MET A 1 -3.97 34.61 -14.13
CA MET A 1 -3.60 33.73 -13.00
C MET A 1 -4.86 33.10 -12.47
N ASP A 2 -5.10 31.83 -12.77
CA ASP A 2 -6.26 31.09 -12.30
C ASP A 2 -6.16 30.81 -10.79
N PRO A 3 -7.09 31.31 -9.96
CA PRO A 3 -6.96 31.35 -8.50
C PRO A 3 -7.17 29.99 -7.79
N GLY A 4 -6.94 28.85 -8.45
CA GLY A 4 -7.30 27.51 -7.93
C GLY A 4 -6.16 26.49 -7.83
N THR A 5 -4.99 26.76 -8.38
CA THR A 5 -3.92 25.75 -8.45
C THR A 5 -3.17 25.64 -7.12
N LYS A 6 -3.17 24.45 -6.51
CA LYS A 6 -2.44 24.13 -5.28
C LYS A 6 -1.24 23.24 -5.61
N SER A 7 -0.08 23.56 -5.06
CA SER A 7 1.14 22.75 -5.19
C SER A 7 1.33 21.85 -3.97
N CYS A 8 1.67 20.58 -4.22
CA CYS A 8 1.94 19.62 -3.17
C CYS A 8 3.29 19.91 -2.47
N PRO A 9 3.33 20.02 -1.13
CA PRO A 9 4.59 20.29 -0.40
C PRO A 9 5.55 19.09 -0.36
N GLN A 10 5.07 17.90 -0.74
CA GLN A 10 5.83 16.66 -0.63
C GLN A 10 6.52 16.30 -1.97
N CYS A 11 5.82 16.44 -3.11
CA CYS A 11 6.33 16.07 -4.44
C CYS A 11 6.41 17.25 -5.43
N GLY A 12 5.89 18.43 -5.08
CA GLY A 12 5.91 19.62 -5.95
C GLY A 12 4.86 19.65 -7.06
N HIS A 13 4.01 18.63 -7.19
CA HIS A 13 2.97 18.57 -8.22
C HIS A 13 1.91 19.65 -8.03
N ALA A 14 1.58 20.39 -9.10
CA ALA A 14 0.56 21.43 -9.13
C ALA A 14 -0.74 20.89 -9.74
N GLN A 15 -1.86 21.06 -9.05
CA GLN A 15 -3.17 20.57 -9.49
C GLN A 15 -4.29 21.55 -9.18
N VAL A 16 -5.35 21.52 -10.00
CA VAL A 16 -6.42 22.53 -10.06
C VAL A 16 -7.47 22.37 -8.94
N GLY A 17 -7.42 21.26 -8.19
CA GLY A 17 -8.34 21.00 -7.08
C GLY A 17 -8.06 19.69 -6.34
N GLY A 18 -8.91 19.37 -5.36
CA GLY A 18 -8.82 18.16 -4.54
C GLY A 18 -8.23 18.38 -3.14
N GLU A 19 -8.63 17.53 -2.19
CA GLU A 19 -8.10 17.51 -0.82
C GLU A 19 -6.77 16.72 -0.73
N PHE A 20 -6.47 15.88 -1.72
CA PHE A 20 -5.29 15.03 -1.79
C PHE A 20 -4.57 15.18 -3.12
N CYS A 21 -3.24 15.01 -3.11
CA CYS A 21 -2.42 15.02 -4.30
C CYS A 21 -2.66 13.76 -5.14
N GLU A 22 -2.91 13.92 -6.44
CA GLU A 22 -3.21 12.81 -7.36
C GLU A 22 -1.98 11.92 -7.66
N VAL A 23 -0.77 12.41 -7.35
CA VAL A 23 0.49 11.70 -7.62
C VAL A 23 0.98 10.92 -6.39
N CYS A 24 1.05 11.58 -5.22
CA CYS A 24 1.65 10.99 -4.02
C CYS A 24 0.65 10.75 -2.88
N GLY A 25 -0.62 11.12 -3.04
CA GLY A 25 -1.67 10.91 -2.02
C GLY A 25 -1.57 11.80 -0.79
N THR A 26 -0.62 12.76 -0.75
CA THR A 26 -0.48 13.69 0.40
C THR A 26 -1.66 14.66 0.45
N ARG A 27 -2.20 14.91 1.65
CA ARG A 27 -3.29 15.88 1.85
C ARG A 27 -2.82 17.30 1.56
N LEU A 28 -3.48 17.98 0.64
CA LEU A 28 -3.23 19.36 0.26
C LEU A 28 -3.94 20.29 1.26
N VAL A 29 -3.33 20.51 2.42
CA VAL A 29 -3.75 21.60 3.31
C VAL A 29 -3.61 22.92 2.56
N ALA A 30 -4.65 23.75 2.59
CA ALA A 30 -4.61 25.08 2.00
C ALA A 30 -3.38 25.80 2.55
N ALA A 31 -2.51 26.28 1.66
CA ALA A 31 -1.33 27.03 2.05
C ALA A 31 -1.77 28.31 2.76
N ALA A 32 -1.85 28.28 4.09
CA ALA A 32 -1.74 29.48 4.89
C ALA A 32 -0.35 30.04 4.55
N GLY A 33 -0.36 31.16 3.83
CA GLY A 33 0.75 31.64 3.03
C GLY A 33 2.08 31.64 3.76
N PHE A 34 3.04 30.94 3.19
CA PHE A 34 4.44 31.27 3.36
C PHE A 34 4.79 32.27 2.25
N SER A 35 4.82 33.55 2.59
CA SER A 35 5.37 34.60 1.73
C SER A 35 6.84 34.80 2.07
N PRO A 36 7.81 34.49 1.19
CA PRO A 36 9.18 34.88 1.38
C PRO A 36 9.47 36.12 0.53
N THR A 37 9.27 37.32 1.07
CA THR A 37 9.97 38.51 0.58
C THR A 37 10.05 39.56 1.69
N ALA A 38 11.25 39.72 2.23
CA ALA A 38 11.66 40.90 2.97
C ALA A 38 11.88 42.07 2.01
N ALA A 39 11.36 43.26 2.35
CA ALA A 39 12.06 44.54 2.21
C ALA A 39 11.19 45.74 2.67
N ALA A 40 11.77 46.51 3.60
CA ALA A 40 11.61 47.95 3.83
C ALA A 40 10.25 48.53 4.29
N GLY A 41 10.26 49.10 5.51
CA GLY A 41 9.57 50.37 5.79
C GLY A 41 8.54 50.38 6.93
N GLY A 42 8.94 50.94 8.09
CA GLY A 42 8.11 51.92 8.81
C GLY A 42 7.13 51.46 9.91
N SER A 43 7.37 52.02 11.10
CA SER A 43 6.49 52.23 12.26
C SER A 43 6.13 51.05 13.18
N ALA A 44 6.50 51.23 14.45
CA ALA A 44 6.27 50.31 15.57
C ALA A 44 4.88 50.51 16.21
N PRO A 45 4.20 49.43 16.66
CA PRO A 45 3.10 49.49 17.62
C PRO A 45 3.56 49.19 19.08
N PRO A 46 2.74 49.48 20.11
CA PRO A 46 3.17 49.74 21.50
C PRO A 46 3.48 48.47 22.33
N PRO A 47 4.13 48.59 23.51
CA PRO A 47 4.52 47.44 24.31
C PRO A 47 3.32 46.90 25.11
N SER A 48 2.90 45.67 24.82
CA SER A 48 1.96 44.92 25.66
C SER A 48 2.71 44.09 26.70
N ALA A 49 2.30 44.24 27.95
CA ALA A 49 2.91 43.73 29.16
C ALA A 49 2.94 42.18 29.29
N GLY A 50 4.08 41.68 29.79
CA GLY A 50 4.27 40.55 30.69
C GLY A 50 3.38 39.30 30.58
N GLY A 51 3.93 38.23 29.98
CA GLY A 51 3.51 36.85 30.20
C GLY A 51 4.72 35.97 30.57
N PRO A 52 4.56 34.87 31.34
CA PRO A 52 5.70 34.12 31.87
C PRO A 52 6.46 33.37 30.78
N GLY A 53 7.79 33.43 30.85
CA GLY A 53 8.71 32.87 29.87
C GLY A 53 8.58 31.37 29.69
N MET A 54 8.28 30.96 28.46
CA MET A 54 8.37 29.58 28.01
C MET A 54 9.81 29.35 27.55
N ALA A 55 10.54 28.49 28.28
CA ALA A 55 11.91 28.15 27.97
C ALA A 55 12.04 27.57 26.55
N ALA A 56 13.04 28.04 25.80
CA ALA A 56 13.38 27.52 24.48
C ALA A 56 13.79 26.03 24.57
N PRO A 57 13.36 25.18 23.63
CA PRO A 57 13.84 23.80 23.57
C PRO A 57 15.34 23.76 23.23
N PRO A 58 16.10 22.79 23.77
CA PRO A 58 17.54 22.69 23.56
C PRO A 58 17.89 22.48 22.08
N PRO A 59 19.05 22.97 21.61
CA PRO A 59 19.49 22.76 20.23
C PRO A 59 19.77 21.27 20.04
N TYR A 60 18.94 20.62 19.24
CA TYR A 60 19.23 19.28 18.75
C TYR A 60 20.50 19.38 17.91
N ALA A 61 21.57 18.72 18.37
CA ALA A 61 22.73 18.47 17.54
C ALA A 61 22.27 17.77 16.26
N ALA A 62 22.63 18.33 15.11
CA ALA A 62 22.36 17.73 13.81
C ALA A 62 22.96 16.32 13.79
N GLN A 63 22.10 15.31 13.88
CA GLN A 63 22.52 13.92 13.68
C GLN A 63 22.88 13.76 12.19
N PRO A 64 24.04 13.16 11.86
CA PRO A 64 24.39 12.89 10.47
C PRO A 64 23.36 11.94 9.86
N GLN A 65 22.66 12.44 8.84
CA GLN A 65 21.70 11.66 8.05
C GLN A 65 22.45 10.53 7.33
N PRO A 66 22.03 9.26 7.45
CA PRO A 66 22.62 8.18 6.66
C PRO A 66 22.28 8.40 5.19
N MET A 67 23.33 8.62 4.40
CA MET A 67 23.30 8.81 2.95
C MET A 67 22.87 7.49 2.31
N TYR A 68 21.59 7.38 1.93
CA TYR A 68 21.08 6.22 1.19
C TYR A 68 21.68 6.26 -0.21
N GLY A 69 22.63 5.35 -0.44
CA GLY A 69 23.45 5.27 -1.65
C GLY A 69 22.63 5.16 -2.93
N GLY A 70 23.10 5.87 -3.96
CA GLY A 70 22.56 5.82 -5.31
C GLY A 70 22.58 4.41 -5.88
N TYR A 71 21.52 4.09 -6.63
CA TYR A 71 21.36 2.80 -7.31
C TYR A 71 22.28 2.76 -8.54
N PRO A 72 23.27 1.85 -8.61
CA PRO A 72 24.02 1.63 -9.85
C PRO A 72 23.11 0.88 -10.84
N GLY A 73 23.20 1.27 -12.11
CA GLY A 73 22.26 0.89 -13.14
C GLY A 73 22.14 -0.59 -13.47
N GLY A 74 21.05 -0.91 -14.17
CA GLY A 74 21.07 -1.90 -15.26
C GLY A 74 20.90 -3.37 -14.90
N GLY A 75 20.51 -3.70 -13.67
CA GLY A 75 20.03 -5.06 -13.37
C GLY A 75 18.57 -5.17 -13.77
N GLN A 76 18.27 -5.78 -14.92
CA GLN A 76 16.91 -6.13 -15.32
C GLN A 76 16.29 -7.01 -14.22
N GLU A 77 15.46 -6.40 -13.38
CA GLU A 77 14.70 -7.13 -12.37
C GLU A 77 13.94 -8.24 -13.11
N ARG A 78 14.28 -9.50 -12.84
CA ARG A 78 13.56 -10.65 -13.43
C ARG A 78 12.07 -10.43 -13.17
N GLY A 79 11.30 -10.32 -14.26
CA GLY A 79 9.87 -9.99 -14.19
C GLY A 79 9.11 -10.97 -13.30
N PHE A 80 7.98 -10.52 -12.73
CA PHE A 80 7.11 -11.31 -11.86
C PHE A 80 6.82 -12.73 -12.39
N PHE A 81 6.61 -12.85 -13.70
CA PHE A 81 6.41 -14.15 -14.36
C PHE A 81 7.66 -15.04 -14.33
N ALA A 82 8.86 -14.48 -14.49
CA ALA A 82 10.11 -15.24 -14.40
C ALA A 82 10.37 -15.78 -12.99
N ARG A 83 9.92 -15.07 -11.94
CA ARG A 83 9.97 -15.54 -10.55
C ARG A 83 8.89 -16.57 -10.24
N LEU A 84 7.72 -16.49 -10.90
CA LEU A 84 6.64 -17.47 -10.75
C LEU A 84 6.98 -18.84 -11.36
N PHE A 85 7.78 -18.86 -12.43
CA PHE A 85 8.27 -20.08 -13.07
C PHE A 85 9.69 -20.48 -12.62
N ASP A 86 10.18 -19.90 -11.52
CA ASP A 86 11.44 -20.32 -10.90
C ASP A 86 11.16 -21.52 -9.99
N PHE A 87 11.38 -22.73 -10.51
CA PHE A 87 11.24 -23.99 -9.76
C PHE A 87 12.41 -24.24 -8.77
N SER A 88 13.34 -23.28 -8.65
CA SER A 88 14.41 -23.30 -7.65
C SER A 88 13.85 -22.83 -6.30
N PHE A 89 13.39 -23.76 -5.46
CA PHE A 89 12.84 -23.49 -4.12
C PHE A 89 13.88 -22.98 -3.08
N GLU A 90 14.93 -22.26 -3.51
CA GLU A 90 16.00 -21.78 -2.62
C GLU A 90 15.64 -20.51 -1.83
N SER A 91 14.53 -19.83 -2.15
CA SER A 91 14.04 -18.72 -1.32
C SER A 91 12.52 -18.82 -1.10
N PHE A 92 12.06 -18.41 0.09
CA PHE A 92 10.65 -18.34 0.45
C PHE A 92 9.93 -17.27 -0.40
N ILE A 93 9.66 -17.60 -1.65
CA ILE A 93 9.00 -16.74 -2.66
C ILE A 93 7.49 -16.61 -2.37
N THR A 94 6.95 -17.50 -1.56
CA THR A 94 5.53 -17.67 -1.28
C THR A 94 4.80 -16.40 -0.79
N PRO A 95 5.30 -15.61 0.19
CA PRO A 95 4.62 -14.38 0.61
C PRO A 95 4.55 -13.32 -0.51
N THR A 96 5.52 -13.28 -1.42
CA THR A 96 5.52 -12.33 -2.55
C THR A 96 4.55 -12.74 -3.65
N ILE A 97 4.41 -14.05 -3.91
CA ILE A 97 3.58 -14.61 -4.97
C ILE A 97 2.10 -14.75 -4.57
N ILE A 98 1.76 -14.58 -3.29
CA ILE A 98 0.40 -14.88 -2.82
C ILE A 98 -0.70 -14.06 -3.52
N LYS A 99 -0.41 -12.82 -3.93
CA LYS A 99 -1.33 -12.02 -4.73
C LYS A 99 -1.62 -12.67 -6.10
N ALA A 100 -0.59 -13.23 -6.74
CA ALA A 100 -0.71 -13.98 -7.98
C ALA A 100 -1.63 -15.19 -7.81
N LEU A 101 -1.37 -15.98 -6.75
CA LEU A 101 -2.12 -17.19 -6.46
C LEU A 101 -3.59 -16.88 -6.19
N PHE A 102 -3.89 -15.79 -5.49
CA PHE A 102 -5.27 -15.38 -5.29
C PHE A 102 -5.96 -15.01 -6.61
N ILE A 103 -5.29 -14.28 -7.49
CA ILE A 103 -5.84 -13.94 -8.82
C ILE A 103 -6.11 -15.20 -9.63
N ILE A 104 -5.16 -16.15 -9.68
CA ILE A 104 -5.32 -17.43 -10.36
C ILE A 104 -6.50 -18.21 -9.76
N TYR A 105 -6.60 -18.23 -8.43
CA TYR A 105 -7.72 -18.85 -7.72
C TYR A 105 -9.06 -18.23 -8.10
N LEU A 106 -9.18 -16.90 -8.11
CA LEU A 106 -10.40 -16.21 -8.53
C LEU A 106 -10.80 -16.54 -9.97
N VAL A 107 -9.83 -16.59 -10.87
CA VAL A 107 -10.06 -16.97 -12.26
C VAL A 107 -10.58 -18.41 -12.36
N MET A 108 -9.99 -19.34 -11.61
CA MET A 108 -10.46 -20.73 -11.55
C MET A 108 -11.89 -20.83 -11.02
N VAL A 109 -12.21 -20.12 -9.94
CA VAL A 109 -13.58 -20.07 -9.38
C VAL A 109 -14.58 -19.53 -10.42
N ALA A 110 -14.21 -18.49 -11.17
CA ALA A 110 -15.04 -17.94 -12.22
C ALA A 110 -15.30 -18.96 -13.36
N PHE A 111 -14.28 -19.68 -13.82
CA PHE A 111 -14.44 -20.73 -14.82
C PHE A 111 -15.33 -21.88 -14.34
N ILE A 112 -15.16 -22.32 -13.08
CA ILE A 112 -16.01 -23.35 -12.48
C ILE A 112 -17.47 -22.87 -12.39
N ALA A 113 -17.69 -21.61 -12.01
CA ALA A 113 -19.04 -21.03 -11.96
C ALA A 113 -19.71 -21.01 -13.34
N ILE A 114 -18.97 -20.63 -14.40
CA ILE A 114 -19.49 -20.67 -15.78
C ILE A 114 -19.82 -22.12 -16.18
N ALA A 115 -18.94 -23.07 -15.91
CA ALA A 115 -19.17 -24.49 -16.20
C ALA A 115 -20.41 -25.03 -15.48
N MET A 116 -20.62 -24.66 -14.21
CA MET A 116 -21.81 -25.02 -13.44
C MET A 116 -23.11 -24.54 -14.10
N VAL A 117 -23.12 -23.31 -14.64
CA VAL A 117 -24.28 -22.77 -15.36
C VAL A 117 -24.55 -23.56 -16.63
N ILE A 118 -23.51 -23.82 -17.43
CA ILE A 118 -23.63 -24.60 -18.67
C ILE A 118 -24.21 -25.99 -18.36
N VAL A 119 -23.62 -26.71 -17.40
CA VAL A 119 -24.09 -28.03 -16.98
C VAL A 119 -25.53 -27.96 -16.46
N GLY A 120 -25.88 -26.92 -15.70
CA GLY A 120 -27.24 -26.70 -15.21
C GLY A 120 -28.26 -26.60 -16.35
N PHE A 121 -27.95 -25.84 -17.40
CA PHE A 121 -28.83 -25.72 -18.57
C PHE A 121 -28.90 -26.97 -19.45
N THR A 122 -27.85 -27.82 -19.45
CA THR A 122 -27.93 -29.13 -20.15
C THR A 122 -28.89 -30.11 -19.48
N GLN A 123 -29.16 -29.94 -18.17
CA GLN A 123 -30.09 -30.78 -17.41
C GLN A 123 -31.54 -30.32 -17.60
N SER A 124 -31.82 -29.02 -17.38
CA SER A 124 -33.11 -28.39 -17.68
C SER A 124 -33.03 -26.87 -17.55
N THR A 125 -33.98 -26.15 -18.16
CA THR A 125 -34.07 -24.68 -18.03
C THR A 125 -34.23 -24.22 -16.58
N LEU A 126 -35.05 -24.92 -15.79
CA LEU A 126 -35.27 -24.57 -14.38
C LEU A 126 -33.99 -24.72 -13.55
N VAL A 127 -33.27 -25.84 -13.73
CA VAL A 127 -32.00 -26.08 -13.02
C VAL A 127 -30.94 -25.05 -13.42
N GLY A 128 -30.84 -24.70 -14.71
CA GLY A 128 -29.94 -23.65 -15.18
C GLY A 128 -30.22 -22.29 -14.55
N ILE A 129 -31.50 -21.89 -14.45
CA ILE A 129 -31.91 -20.63 -13.81
C ILE A 129 -31.58 -20.64 -12.30
N ILE A 130 -31.87 -21.73 -11.59
CA ILE A 130 -31.53 -21.87 -10.17
C ILE A 130 -30.01 -21.81 -9.97
N ALA A 131 -29.24 -22.51 -10.81
CA ALA A 131 -27.78 -22.47 -10.77
C ALA A 131 -27.24 -21.05 -11.01
N LEU A 132 -27.81 -20.29 -11.95
CA LEU A 132 -27.36 -18.93 -12.26
C LEU A 132 -27.70 -17.93 -11.15
N ILE A 133 -28.94 -17.93 -10.67
CA ILE A 133 -29.45 -16.90 -9.73
C ILE A 133 -29.07 -17.19 -8.29
N ILE A 134 -29.03 -18.46 -7.89
CA ILE A 134 -28.83 -18.87 -6.49
C ILE A 134 -27.51 -19.63 -6.36
N GLY A 135 -27.27 -20.60 -7.23
CA GLY A 135 -26.08 -21.46 -7.16
C GLY A 135 -24.77 -20.69 -7.28
N VAL A 136 -24.58 -19.92 -8.35
CA VAL A 136 -23.35 -19.19 -8.66
C VAL A 136 -23.03 -18.12 -7.62
N PRO A 137 -23.97 -17.26 -7.17
CA PRO A 137 -23.66 -16.27 -6.14
C PRO A 137 -23.26 -16.90 -4.81
N ILE A 138 -23.98 -17.93 -4.36
CA ILE A 138 -23.67 -18.63 -3.11
C ILE A 138 -22.33 -19.36 -3.21
N PHE A 139 -22.14 -20.14 -4.28
CA PHE A 139 -20.90 -20.86 -4.55
C PHE A 139 -19.72 -19.90 -4.64
N GLY A 140 -19.81 -18.87 -5.48
CA GLY A 140 -18.75 -17.89 -5.69
C GLY A 140 -18.40 -17.17 -4.39
N PHE A 141 -19.38 -16.70 -3.63
CA PHE A 141 -19.15 -16.04 -2.36
C PHE A 141 -18.42 -16.95 -1.35
N ILE A 142 -18.91 -18.17 -1.15
CA ILE A 142 -18.30 -19.13 -0.21
C ILE A 142 -16.88 -19.48 -0.64
N TYR A 143 -16.65 -19.80 -1.92
CA TYR A 143 -15.32 -20.17 -2.39
C TYR A 143 -14.34 -19.00 -2.31
N ILE A 144 -14.73 -17.78 -2.68
CA ILE A 144 -13.87 -16.60 -2.51
C ILE A 144 -13.49 -16.38 -1.04
N LEU A 145 -14.43 -16.54 -0.11
CA LEU A 145 -14.15 -16.47 1.32
C LEU A 145 -13.19 -17.56 1.78
N VAL A 146 -13.41 -18.81 1.38
CA VAL A 146 -12.52 -19.93 1.68
C VAL A 146 -11.12 -19.65 1.15
N GLY A 147 -11.00 -19.18 -0.09
CA GLY A 147 -9.72 -18.78 -0.68
C GLY A 147 -9.02 -17.69 0.14
N ARG A 148 -9.75 -16.68 0.64
CA ARG A 148 -9.18 -15.66 1.53
C ARG A 148 -8.64 -16.25 2.81
N VAL A 149 -9.45 -17.03 3.52
CA VAL A 149 -9.05 -17.64 4.80
C VAL A 149 -7.84 -18.56 4.58
N TRP A 150 -7.85 -19.36 3.52
CA TRP A 150 -6.75 -20.26 3.20
C TRP A 150 -5.44 -19.50 2.99
N LEU A 151 -5.46 -18.45 2.15
CA LEU A 151 -4.26 -17.63 1.91
C LEU A 151 -3.81 -16.87 3.15
N GLU A 152 -4.73 -16.40 3.99
CA GLU A 152 -4.41 -15.74 5.25
C GLU A 152 -3.67 -16.70 6.19
N LEU A 153 -4.14 -17.95 6.31
CA LEU A 153 -3.46 -19.00 7.08
C LEU A 153 -2.03 -19.24 6.54
N VAL A 154 -1.85 -19.29 5.23
CA VAL A 154 -0.52 -19.44 4.60
C VAL A 154 0.41 -18.30 4.96
N ILE A 155 -0.06 -17.05 4.86
CA ILE A 155 0.74 -15.86 5.23
C ILE A 155 1.15 -15.95 6.69
N ILE A 156 0.22 -16.36 7.56
CA ILE A 156 0.49 -16.50 9.00
C ILE A 156 1.60 -17.53 9.24
N PHE A 157 1.58 -18.68 8.56
CA PHE A 157 2.67 -19.66 8.67
C PHE A 157 4.03 -19.09 8.26
N PHE A 158 4.12 -18.37 7.13
CA PHE A 158 5.37 -17.74 6.72
C PHE A 158 5.83 -16.65 7.69
N ARG A 159 4.92 -15.82 8.19
CA ARG A 159 5.25 -14.80 9.21
C ARG A 159 5.78 -15.41 10.51
N ILE A 160 5.26 -16.56 10.92
CA ILE A 160 5.76 -17.29 12.11
C ILE A 160 7.20 -17.77 11.86
N HIS A 161 7.50 -18.28 10.67
CA HIS A 161 8.85 -18.69 10.29
C HIS A 161 9.84 -17.51 10.38
N GLU A 162 9.51 -16.38 9.76
CA GLU A 162 10.30 -15.14 9.81
C GLU A 162 10.52 -14.65 11.25
N ASN A 163 9.47 -14.64 12.07
CA ASN A 163 9.57 -14.19 13.46
C ASN A 163 10.39 -15.15 14.35
N THR A 164 10.44 -16.43 14.01
CA THR A 164 11.26 -17.41 14.74
C THR A 164 12.75 -17.19 14.45
N GLU A 165 13.11 -16.83 13.21
CA GLU A 165 14.50 -16.53 12.83
C GLU A 165 15.04 -15.28 13.54
N THR A 166 14.23 -14.22 13.65
CA THR A 166 14.64 -12.98 14.34
C THR A 166 14.86 -13.18 15.83
N LEU A 167 14.00 -13.98 16.50
CA LEU A 167 14.17 -14.35 17.90
C LEU A 167 15.43 -15.20 18.13
N ALA A 168 15.72 -16.13 17.23
CA ALA A 168 16.95 -16.92 17.27
C ALA A 168 18.20 -16.04 17.09
N ALA A 169 18.15 -15.04 16.20
CA ALA A 169 19.23 -14.09 15.99
C ALA A 169 19.48 -13.19 17.22
N GLN A 170 18.42 -12.63 17.83
CA GLN A 170 18.54 -11.82 19.04
C GLN A 170 19.12 -12.60 20.22
N LYS A 171 18.72 -13.86 20.40
CA LYS A 171 19.28 -14.73 21.45
C LYS A 171 20.77 -15.03 21.25
N ARG A 172 21.24 -15.09 20.00
CA ARG A 172 22.66 -15.25 19.67
C ARG A 172 23.45 -13.96 19.90
N ALA A 173 22.87 -12.80 19.61
CA ALA A 173 23.50 -11.49 19.83
C ALA A 173 23.57 -11.09 21.32
N ALA A 174 22.70 -11.66 22.15
CA ALA A 174 22.70 -11.46 23.61
C ALA A 174 23.66 -12.40 24.36
N ARG A 175 24.40 -13.26 23.65
CA ARG A 175 25.42 -14.18 24.19
C ARG A 175 26.81 -13.69 23.83
#